data_AF-A0A2Z4LVS5-F1
#
_entry.id   AF-A0A2Z4LVS5-F1
#
_cell.length_a   1.000
_cell.length_b   1.000
_cell.length_c   1.000
_cell.angle_alpha   90.00
_cell.angle_beta   90.00
_cell.angle_gamma   90.00
#
_symmetry.space_group_name_H-M   'P 1'
#
loop_
_entity.id
_entity.type
_entity.pdbx_description
1 polymer ?
#
loop_
_entity_poly.entity_id
_entity_poly.type
_entity_poly.pdbx_seq_one_letter_code
_entity_poly.pdbx_strand_id
1 'polypeptide(L)' 'MNITINKRQQDYITKLVKSGEYQNNSEVVRDAINLHRIYRETIIKDLREEIRKGWEGPISSRTIKDIIASKKKS' A
#
# COMPACT_ATOMS: atom_id res chain seq x y z
N MET A 1 19.03 -5.49 -17.65
CA MET A 1 18.98 -5.87 -16.22
C MET A 1 18.61 -7.34 -16.15
N ASN A 2 19.37 -8.17 -15.43
CA ASN A 2 19.06 -9.60 -15.29
C ASN A 2 18.55 -9.84 -13.87
N ILE A 3 17.37 -10.43 -13.74
CA ILE A 3 16.68 -10.59 -12.45
C ILE A 3 16.21 -12.03 -12.36
N THR A 4 16.55 -12.69 -11.26
CA THR A 4 16.02 -14.02 -10.97
C THR A 4 14.69 -13.88 -10.25
N ILE A 5 13.65 -14.48 -10.80
CA ILE A 5 12.30 -14.52 -10.22
C ILE A 5 11.84 -15.97 -10.09
N ASN A 6 10.97 -16.24 -9.12
CA ASN A 6 10.49 -17.59 -8.87
C ASN A 6 9.52 -18.07 -9.96
N LYS A 7 9.28 -19.39 -10.00
CA LYS A 7 8.43 -20.01 -11.03
C LYS A 7 7.00 -19.45 -11.05
N ARG A 8 6.41 -19.18 -9.89
CA ARG A 8 5.06 -18.60 -9.78
C ARG A 8 4.99 -17.20 -10.42
N GLN A 9 6.02 -16.38 -10.22
CA GLN A 9 6.12 -15.06 -10.85
C GLN A 9 6.27 -15.16 -12.36
N GLN A 10 7.10 -16.10 -12.85
CA GLN A 10 7.25 -16.35 -14.28
C GLN A 10 5.93 -16.78 -14.93
N ASP A 11 5.21 -17.72 -14.31
CA ASP A 11 3.93 -18.23 -14.83
C ASP A 11 2.87 -17.12 -14.85
N TYR A 12 2.84 -16.27 -13.82
CA TYR A 12 1.96 -15.11 -13.76
C TYR A 12 2.25 -14.10 -14.87
N ILE A 13 3.52 -13.70 -15.04
CA ILE A 13 3.93 -12.77 -16.11
C ILE A 13 3.59 -13.37 -17.49
N THR A 14 3.84 -14.66 -17.68
CA THR A 14 3.53 -15.35 -18.93
C THR A 14 2.04 -15.33 -19.23
N LYS A 15 1.17 -15.50 -18.21
CA LYS A 15 -0.28 -15.43 -18.38
C LYS A 15 -0.73 -14.04 -18.86
N LEU A 16 -0.19 -12.98 -18.27
CA LEU A 16 -0.54 -11.59 -18.60
C LEU A 16 -0.09 -11.19 -20.01
N VAL A 17 1.09 -11.65 -20.44
CA VAL A 17 1.55 -11.41 -21.82
C VAL A 17 0.69 -12.22 -22.81
N LYS A 18 0.33 -13.46 -22.47
CA LYS A 18 -0.55 -14.30 -23.30
C LYS A 18 -1.98 -13.79 -23.39
N SER A 19 -2.50 -13.09 -22.37
CA SER A 19 -3.82 -12.47 -22.44
C SER A 19 -3.84 -11.22 -23.34
N GLY A 20 -2.68 -10.71 -23.74
CA GLY A 20 -2.54 -9.49 -24.54
C GLY A 20 -2.64 -8.20 -23.72
N GLU A 21 -2.77 -8.30 -22.39
CA GLU A 21 -2.77 -7.14 -21.49
C GLU A 21 -1.43 -6.39 -21.51
N TYR A 22 -0.33 -7.12 -21.76
CA TYR A 22 1.01 -6.57 -21.85
C TYR A 22 1.74 -7.11 -23.07
N GLN A 23 2.56 -6.27 -23.71
CA GLN A 23 3.30 -6.63 -24.92
C GLN A 23 4.51 -7.52 -24.63
N ASN A 24 5.09 -7.41 -23.43
CA ASN A 24 6.28 -8.17 -23.05
C ASN A 24 6.47 -8.23 -21.52
N ASN A 25 7.33 -9.15 -21.09
CA ASN A 25 7.65 -9.36 -19.67
C ASN A 25 8.20 -8.10 -19.00
N SER A 26 9.01 -7.30 -19.71
CA SER A 26 9.63 -6.09 -19.15
C SER A 26 8.60 -5.01 -18.82
N GLU A 27 7.50 -4.95 -19.57
CA GLU A 27 6.39 -4.04 -19.31
C GLU A 27 5.66 -4.42 -18.01
N VAL A 28 5.34 -5.71 -17.84
CA VAL A 28 4.72 -6.25 -16.62
C VAL A 28 5.59 -5.94 -15.40
N VAL A 29 6.90 -6.18 -15.50
CA VAL A 29 7.84 -5.92 -14.40
C VAL A 29 7.94 -4.43 -14.09
N ARG A 30 7.96 -3.56 -15.11
CA ARG A 30 8.01 -2.10 -14.91
C ARG A 30 6.75 -1.60 -14.20
N ASP A 31 5.59 -2.07 -14.64
CA ASP A 31 4.30 -1.69 -14.04
C ASP A 31 4.20 -2.16 -12.59
N ALA A 32 4.60 -3.40 -12.30
CA ALA A 32 4.64 -3.93 -10.93
C ALA A 32 5.58 -3.11 -10.01
N ILE A 33 6.75 -2.70 -10.50
CA ILE A 33 7.69 -1.84 -9.74
C ILE A 33 7.08 -0.46 -9.52
N ASN A 34 6.41 0.12 -10.51
CA ASN A 34 5.73 1.40 -10.38
C ASN A 34 4.63 1.34 -9.32
N LEU A 35 3.79 0.30 -9.36
CA LEU A 35 2.74 0.07 -8.37
C LEU A 35 3.33 -0.09 -6.97
N HIS A 36 4.40 -0.89 -6.83
CA HIS A 36 5.08 -1.07 -5.54
C HIS A 36 5.63 0.26 -5.00
N ARG A 37 6.24 1.06 -5.86
CA ARG A 37 6.77 2.38 -5.50
C ARG A 37 5.65 3.32 -5.02
N ILE A 38 4.58 3.46 -5.82
CA ILE A 38 3.43 4.31 -5.47
C ILE A 38 2.82 3.87 -4.15
N TYR A 39 2.55 2.58 -3.99
CA TYR A 39 1.96 2.04 -2.76
C TYR A 39 2.82 2.37 -1.53
N ARG A 40 4.14 2.17 -1.64
CA ARG A 40 5.08 2.46 -0.55
C ARG A 40 5.15 3.95 -0.22
N GLU A 41 5.24 4.80 -1.24
CA GLU A 41 5.28 6.26 -1.06
C GLU A 41 3.99 6.79 -0.45
N THR A 42 2.83 6.37 -0.97
CA THR A 42 1.51 6.78 -0.47
C THR A 42 1.31 6.35 0.97
N ILE A 43 1.56 5.08 1.32
CA ILE A 43 1.40 4.62 2.71
C ILE A 43 2.28 5.39 3.68
N ILE A 44 3.56 5.60 3.32
CA ILE A 44 4.49 6.32 4.19
C ILE A 44 4.03 7.78 4.34
N LYS A 45 3.58 8.40 3.26
CA LYS A 45 3.06 9.77 3.28
C LYS A 45 1.82 9.86 4.17
N ASP A 46 0.83 9.01 3.96
CA ASP A 46 -0.44 9.04 4.68
C ASP A 46 -0.22 8.75 6.18
N LEU A 47 0.62 7.76 6.50
CA LEU A 47 0.99 7.46 7.89
C LEU A 47 1.65 8.66 8.56
N ARG A 48 2.58 9.32 7.89
CA ARG A 48 3.24 10.53 8.42
C ARG A 48 2.25 11.66 8.63
N GLU A 49 1.31 11.83 7.71
CA GLU A 49 0.28 12.86 7.81
C GLU A 49 -0.67 12.60 8.99
N GLU A 50 -1.11 11.35 9.20
CA GLU A 50 -1.93 11.01 10.37
C GLU A 50 -1.18 11.17 11.69
N ILE A 51 0.11 10.80 11.74
CA ILE A 51 0.96 11.06 12.91
C ILE A 51 1.07 12.57 13.17
N ARG A 52 1.28 13.37 12.11
CA ARG A 52 1.39 14.82 12.21
C ARG A 52 0.11 15.44 12.75
N LYS A 53 -1.07 15.01 12.27
CA LYS A 53 -2.37 15.42 12.81
C LYS A 53 -2.51 15.11 14.29
N GLY A 54 -2.02 13.96 14.74
CA GLY A 54 -2.01 13.60 16.16
C GLY A 54 -1.04 14.45 16.99
N TRP A 55 0.13 14.77 16.45
CA TRP A 55 1.17 15.52 17.15
C TRP A 55 0.88 17.03 17.24
N GLU A 56 0.37 17.62 16.17
CA GLU A 56 -0.04 19.03 16.11
C GLU A 56 -1.45 19.27 16.66
N GLY A 57 -2.21 18.18 16.87
CA GLY A 57 -3.56 18.23 17.42
C GLY A 57 -3.59 18.59 18.91
N PRO A 58 -4.77 18.97 19.42
CA PRO A 58 -4.94 19.25 20.84
C PRO A 58 -4.74 17.98 21.68
N ILE A 59 -4.14 18.15 22.86
CA ILE A 59 -3.98 17.05 23.83
C ILE A 59 -5.37 16.58 24.27
N SER A 60 -5.66 15.30 24.05
CA SER A 60 -6.90 14.69 24.52
C SER A 60 -6.87 14.48 26.04
N SER A 61 -7.86 15.01 26.74
CA SER A 61 -8.12 14.72 28.15
C SER A 61 -8.97 13.46 28.38
N ARG A 62 -9.43 12.81 27.31
CA ARG A 62 -10.33 11.66 27.39
C ARG A 62 -9.62 10.46 28.00
N THR A 63 -10.26 9.85 28.99
CA THR A 63 -9.83 8.54 29.50
C THR A 63 -10.35 7.42 28.59
N ILE A 64 -9.78 6.22 28.74
CA ILE A 64 -10.25 5.02 28.05
C ILE A 64 -11.74 4.77 28.34
N LYS A 65 -12.21 5.02 29.58
CA LYS A 65 -13.62 4.86 29.96
C LYS A 65 -14.53 5.82 29.18
N ASP A 66 -14.11 7.07 29.00
CA ASP A 66 -14.86 8.08 28.23
C ASP A 66 -14.96 7.71 26.74
N ILE A 67 -13.91 7.08 26.21
CA ILE A 67 -13.89 6.58 24.83
C ILE A 67 -14.90 5.44 24.67
N ILE A 68 -14.87 4.44 25.55
CA ILE A 68 -15.78 3.28 25.50
C ILE A 68 -17.23 3.72 25.71
N ALA A 69 -17.50 4.60 26.68
CA ALA A 69 -18.85 5.11 26.94
C ALA A 69 -19.42 5.86 25.73
N SER A 70 -18.60 6.64 25.02
CA SER A 70 -19.05 7.38 23.82
C SER A 70 -19.46 6.48 22.66
N LYS A 71 -18.87 5.28 22.55
CA LYS A 71 -19.18 4.33 21.48
C LYS A 71 -20.41 3.47 21.76
N LYS A 72 -20.84 3.35 23.03
CA LYS A 72 -22.04 2.59 23.43
C LYS A 72 -23.35 3.39 23.32
N LYS A 73 -23.26 4.72 23.20
CA LYS A 73 -24.43 5.62 23.07
C LYS A 73 -24.79 5.93 21.60
N SER A 74 -24.12 5.31 20.63
CA SER A 74 -24.42 5.40 19.20
C SER A 74 -25.07 4.14 18.69
#